data_AF-A0A8X6X4T1-F1
#
_entry.id   AF-A0A8X6X4T1-F1
#
_cell.length_a   1.000
_cell.length_b   1.000
_cell.length_c   1.000
_cell.angle_alpha   90.00
_cell.angle_beta   90.00
_cell.angle_gamma   90.00
#
_symmetry.space_group_name_H-M   'P 1'
#
loop_
_entity.id
_entity.type
_entity.pdbx_description
1 polymer ?
#
loop_
_entity_poly.entity_id
_entity_poly.type
_entity_poly.pdbx_seq_one_letter_code
_entity_poly.pdbx_strand_id
1 'polypeptide(L)'
;MFNEIKNCSGKTLEELQTSSDMRDSITATMLLSAGSYALDLCDEKSQLHKDYTENINCYLDFVEDMDRSKCQEDAEMKVNAFFDSNPLSGEQNDRDTVIASQRCLVKAYRQACVSLQLEELCGDLARKTYLFIVGRMKPWLGQECFIENASILKNRFGNYLGLEEPTKNKYRYAFDTV
;
A
#
# COMPACT_ATOMS: atom_id res chain seq x y z
N MET A 1 3.95 5.57 -25.57
CA MET A 1 4.24 5.94 -24.17
C MET A 1 5.74 5.88 -23.85
N PHE A 2 6.40 4.72 -23.76
CA PHE A 2 7.82 4.68 -23.34
C PHE A 2 8.84 5.28 -24.33
N ASN A 3 8.53 5.25 -25.63
CA ASN A 3 9.36 5.91 -26.65
C ASN A 3 9.36 7.45 -26.53
N GLU A 4 8.29 8.04 -26.00
CA GLU A 4 8.21 9.50 -25.81
C GLU A 4 9.11 9.95 -24.67
N ILE A 5 9.28 9.14 -23.63
CA ILE A 5 10.19 9.41 -22.50
C ILE A 5 11.63 9.48 -22.98
N LYS A 6 12.04 8.54 -23.84
CA LYS A 6 13.37 8.58 -24.47
C LYS A 6 13.56 9.81 -25.34
N ASN A 7 12.53 10.20 -26.09
CA ASN A 7 12.58 11.38 -26.93
C ASN A 7 12.64 12.69 -26.13
N CYS A 8 12.03 12.74 -24.93
CA CYS A 8 12.04 13.93 -24.08
C CYS A 8 13.28 14.02 -23.17
N SER A 9 13.72 12.91 -22.59
CA SER A 9 14.80 12.87 -21.58
C SER A 9 16.16 12.45 -22.13
N GLY A 10 16.20 11.90 -23.34
CA GLY A 10 17.40 11.27 -23.91
C GLY A 10 17.74 9.91 -23.30
N LYS A 11 17.00 9.44 -22.28
CA LYS A 11 17.23 8.19 -21.54
C LYS A 11 16.04 7.25 -21.64
N THR A 12 16.29 5.94 -21.61
CA THR A 12 15.22 4.95 -21.46
C THR A 12 14.72 4.92 -20.01
N LEU A 13 13.57 4.28 -19.78
CA LEU A 13 13.06 4.10 -18.42
C LEU A 13 13.97 3.25 -17.55
N GLU A 14 14.60 2.23 -18.10
CA GLU A 14 15.55 1.38 -17.40
C GLU A 14 16.79 2.18 -16.97
N GLU A 15 17.28 3.07 -17.83
CA GLU A 15 18.38 3.98 -17.50
C GLU A 15 17.97 4.97 -16.40
N LEU A 16 16.76 5.56 -16.49
CA LEU A 16 16.23 6.46 -15.48
C LEU A 16 15.99 5.76 -14.13
N GLN A 17 15.57 4.50 -14.13
CA GLN A 17 15.36 3.71 -12.91
C GLN A 17 16.65 3.59 -12.09
N THR A 18 17.79 3.45 -12.76
CA THR A 18 19.12 3.37 -12.13
C THR A 18 19.80 4.73 -11.92
N SER A 19 19.09 5.84 -12.18
CA SER A 19 19.61 7.20 -12.01
C SER A 19 19.96 7.49 -10.55
N SER A 20 21.01 8.28 -10.34
CA SER A 20 21.32 8.84 -9.02
C SER A 20 20.36 9.96 -8.61
N ASP A 21 19.57 10.50 -9.55
CA ASP A 21 18.47 11.40 -9.24
C ASP A 21 17.28 10.59 -8.70
N MET A 22 16.93 10.85 -7.44
CA MET A 22 15.88 10.13 -6.73
C MET A 22 14.50 10.30 -7.41
N ARG A 23 14.20 11.47 -7.98
CA ARG A 23 12.91 11.71 -8.64
C ARG A 23 12.83 10.93 -9.95
N ASP A 24 13.90 10.94 -10.73
CA ASP A 24 13.97 10.16 -11.98
C ASP A 24 13.84 8.66 -11.70
N SER A 25 14.60 8.15 -10.71
CA SER A 25 14.58 6.75 -10.32
C SER A 25 13.20 6.30 -9.83
N ILE A 26 12.56 7.09 -8.96
CA ILE A 26 11.21 6.80 -8.47
C ILE A 26 10.19 6.83 -9.59
N THR A 27 10.20 7.88 -10.42
CA THR A 27 9.24 8.04 -11.53
C THR A 27 9.36 6.91 -12.54
N ALA A 28 10.60 6.50 -12.87
CA ALA A 28 10.82 5.40 -13.79
C ALA A 28 10.40 4.06 -13.18
N THR A 29 10.72 3.81 -11.90
CA THR A 29 10.26 2.63 -11.17
C THR A 29 8.74 2.52 -11.17
N MET A 30 8.06 3.65 -10.93
CA MET A 30 6.60 3.71 -11.01
C MET A 30 6.11 3.27 -12.39
N LEU A 31 6.55 3.94 -13.46
CA LEU A 31 6.10 3.69 -14.83
C LEU A 31 6.34 2.24 -15.29
N LEU A 32 7.51 1.69 -14.97
CA LEU A 32 7.83 0.28 -15.26
C LEU A 32 6.91 -0.66 -14.48
N SER A 33 6.66 -0.38 -13.20
CA SER A 33 5.76 -1.19 -12.37
C SER A 33 4.32 -1.18 -12.89
N ALA A 34 3.81 -0.02 -13.32
CA ALA A 34 2.47 0.08 -13.90
C ALA A 34 2.36 -0.61 -15.27
N GLY A 35 3.38 -0.47 -16.12
CA GLY A 35 3.43 -1.17 -17.40
C GLY A 35 3.44 -2.68 -17.22
N SER A 36 4.29 -3.19 -16.33
CA SER A 36 4.35 -4.62 -16.00
C SER A 36 3.04 -5.13 -15.38
N TYR A 37 2.42 -4.36 -14.49
CA TYR A 37 1.12 -4.69 -13.92
C TYR A 37 0.04 -4.82 -15.01
N ALA A 38 -0.05 -3.84 -15.92
CA ALA A 38 -1.03 -3.85 -17.00
C ALA A 38 -0.83 -5.05 -17.94
N LEU A 39 0.43 -5.40 -18.24
CA LEU A 39 0.74 -6.59 -19.05
C LEU A 39 0.27 -7.87 -18.37
N ASP A 40 0.57 -8.05 -17.07
CA ASP A 40 0.14 -9.24 -16.34
C ASP A 40 -1.38 -9.31 -16.22
N LEU A 41 -2.07 -8.19 -15.97
CA LEU A 41 -3.53 -8.16 -15.88
C LEU A 41 -4.21 -8.48 -17.23
N CYS A 42 -3.59 -8.13 -18.35
CA CYS A 42 -4.10 -8.39 -19.69
C CYS A 42 -3.68 -9.75 -20.28
N ASP A 43 -2.71 -10.44 -19.68
CA ASP A 43 -2.30 -11.77 -20.11
C ASP A 43 -3.19 -12.86 -19.48
N GLU A 44 -4.06 -13.46 -20.29
CA GLU A 44 -4.97 -14.56 -19.88
C GLU A 44 -4.26 -15.75 -19.22
N LYS A 45 -2.96 -15.93 -19.49
CA LYS A 45 -2.17 -17.01 -18.90
C LYS A 45 -1.61 -16.65 -17.53
N SER A 46 -1.51 -15.37 -17.20
CA SER A 46 -0.95 -14.91 -15.93
C SER A 46 -1.84 -15.32 -14.76
N GLN A 47 -1.22 -15.54 -13.60
CA GLN A 47 -1.98 -15.85 -12.38
C GLN A 47 -2.81 -14.64 -11.92
N LEU A 48 -2.26 -13.43 -12.09
CA LEU A 48 -2.95 -12.19 -11.72
C LEU A 48 -4.27 -12.03 -12.50
N HIS A 49 -4.25 -12.27 -13.81
CA HIS A 49 -5.46 -12.19 -14.64
C HIS A 49 -6.52 -13.18 -14.16
N LYS A 50 -6.12 -14.44 -13.93
CA LYS A 50 -7.02 -15.51 -13.48
C LYS A 50 -7.66 -15.16 -12.13
N ASP A 51 -6.85 -14.81 -11.14
CA ASP A 51 -7.35 -14.50 -9.80
C ASP A 51 -8.23 -13.24 -9.80
N TYR A 52 -7.89 -12.24 -10.61
CA TYR A 52 -8.67 -11.00 -10.72
C TYR A 52 -10.02 -11.25 -11.40
N THR A 53 -10.02 -11.94 -12.54
CA THR A 53 -11.25 -12.20 -13.31
C THR A 53 -12.22 -13.15 -12.58
N GLU A 54 -11.71 -14.06 -11.75
CA GLU A 54 -12.54 -14.89 -10.87
C GLU A 54 -13.32 -14.07 -9.83
N ASN A 55 -12.76 -12.94 -9.39
CA ASN A 55 -13.31 -12.12 -8.30
C ASN A 55 -13.88 -10.77 -8.74
N ILE A 56 -13.86 -10.46 -10.05
CA ILE A 56 -14.15 -9.11 -10.56
C ILE A 56 -15.53 -8.59 -10.16
N ASN A 57 -16.56 -9.43 -10.21
CA ASN A 57 -17.91 -9.01 -9.83
C ASN A 57 -17.97 -8.65 -8.34
N CYS A 58 -17.32 -9.44 -7.48
CA CYS A 58 -17.28 -9.15 -6.05
C CYS A 58 -16.46 -7.89 -5.75
N TYR A 59 -15.38 -7.62 -6.50
CA TYR A 59 -14.67 -6.34 -6.37
C TYR A 59 -15.52 -5.14 -6.74
N LEU A 60 -16.32 -5.24 -7.80
CA LEU A 60 -17.20 -4.14 -8.21
C LEU A 60 -18.23 -3.85 -7.11
N ASP A 61 -18.89 -4.89 -6.59
CA ASP A 61 -19.84 -4.75 -5.48
C ASP A 61 -19.16 -4.20 -4.22
N PHE A 62 -17.96 -4.71 -3.90
CA PHE A 62 -17.18 -4.24 -2.76
C PHE A 62 -16.82 -2.76 -2.86
N VAL A 63 -16.43 -2.28 -4.05
CA VAL A 63 -16.05 -0.88 -4.25
C VAL A 63 -17.25 0.04 -4.05
N GLU A 64 -18.45 -0.37 -4.46
CA GLU A 64 -19.68 0.39 -4.21
C GLU A 64 -20.00 0.50 -2.72
N ASP A 65 -19.68 -0.53 -1.93
CA ASP A 65 -19.87 -0.54 -0.48
C ASP A 65 -18.68 0.02 0.33
N MET A 66 -17.50 0.19 -0.30
CA MET A 66 -16.28 0.65 0.36
C MET A 66 -16.41 2.07 0.92
N ASP A 67 -17.21 2.93 0.28
CA ASP A 67 -17.53 4.28 0.78
C ASP A 67 -18.30 4.26 2.10
N ARG A 68 -18.90 3.12 2.46
CA ARG A 68 -19.55 2.89 3.76
C ARG A 68 -18.61 2.27 4.80
N SER A 69 -17.39 1.90 4.43
CA SER A 69 -16.46 1.27 5.36
C SER A 69 -16.01 2.27 6.44
N LYS A 70 -16.06 1.85 7.71
CA LYS A 70 -15.51 2.61 8.84
C LYS A 70 -13.99 2.55 8.95
N CYS A 71 -13.32 1.89 8.00
CA CYS A 71 -11.89 1.64 8.06
C CYS A 71 -11.05 2.92 8.14
N GLN A 72 -11.48 4.02 7.52
CA GLN A 72 -10.79 5.31 7.61
C GLN A 72 -10.94 5.93 9.02
N GLU A 73 -12.17 6.02 9.52
CA GLU A 73 -12.46 6.58 10.86
C GLU A 73 -11.77 5.76 11.96
N ASP A 74 -11.82 4.42 11.86
CA ASP A 74 -11.15 3.52 12.79
C ASP A 74 -9.63 3.68 12.72
N ALA A 75 -9.06 3.83 11.52
CA ALA A 75 -7.63 4.08 11.35
C ALA A 75 -7.20 5.36 12.07
N GLU A 76 -7.88 6.47 11.83
CA GLU A 76 -7.58 7.75 12.46
C GLU A 76 -7.69 7.67 13.99
N MET A 77 -8.77 7.10 14.50
CA MET A 77 -8.98 6.92 15.93
C MET A 77 -7.86 6.08 16.57
N LYS A 78 -7.53 4.92 15.99
CA LYS A 78 -6.51 4.01 16.56
C LYS A 78 -5.10 4.61 16.48
N VAL A 79 -4.79 5.31 15.40
CA VAL A 79 -3.48 5.95 15.22
C VAL A 79 -3.31 7.14 16.17
N ASN A 80 -4.34 7.99 16.32
CA ASN A 80 -4.30 9.09 17.29
C ASN A 80 -4.09 8.56 18.71
N ALA A 81 -4.86 7.54 19.13
CA ALA A 81 -4.69 6.92 20.45
C ALA A 81 -3.30 6.28 20.64
N PHE A 82 -2.70 5.73 19.57
CA PHE A 82 -1.33 5.23 19.61
C PHE A 82 -0.32 6.35 19.89
N PHE A 83 -0.39 7.47 19.17
CA PHE A 83 0.54 8.59 19.36
C PHE A 83 0.33 9.33 20.69
N ASP A 84 -0.91 9.41 21.19
CA ASP A 84 -1.21 9.97 22.51
C ASP A 84 -0.57 9.14 23.64
N SER A 85 -0.55 7.81 23.47
CA SER A 85 0.03 6.87 24.45
C SER A 85 1.52 6.58 24.22
N ASN A 86 2.05 6.86 23.03
CA ASN A 86 3.42 6.61 22.61
C ASN A 86 4.01 7.84 21.90
N PRO A 87 4.16 8.97 22.61
CA PRO A 87 4.68 10.19 21.99
C PRO A 87 6.08 9.93 21.40
N LEU A 88 6.31 10.44 20.19
CA LEU A 88 7.63 10.42 19.58
C LEU A 88 8.57 11.35 20.37
N SER A 89 9.84 10.98 20.48
CA SER A 89 10.85 11.72 21.25
C SER A 89 12.07 12.04 20.39
N GLY A 90 12.75 13.15 20.69
CA GLY A 90 13.96 13.57 19.97
C GLY A 90 13.67 14.07 18.56
N GLU A 91 14.53 13.75 17.60
CA GLU A 91 14.40 14.15 16.18
C GLU A 91 13.10 13.64 15.54
N GLN A 92 12.51 12.57 16.07
CA GLN A 92 11.22 12.03 15.60
C GLN A 92 10.01 12.88 16.02
N ASN A 93 10.19 13.87 16.90
CA ASN A 93 9.14 14.78 17.36
C ASN A 93 9.04 16.06 16.51
N ASP A 94 9.76 16.15 15.39
CA ASP A 94 9.49 17.21 14.43
C ASP A 94 8.08 17.03 13.84
N ARG A 95 7.39 18.15 13.60
CA ARG A 95 5.99 18.17 13.18
C ARG A 95 5.76 17.42 11.87
N ASP A 96 6.69 17.53 10.92
CA ASP A 96 6.52 16.95 9.59
C ASP A 96 6.72 15.44 9.63
N THR A 97 7.69 14.95 10.41
CA THR A 97 7.87 13.51 10.67
C THR A 97 6.70 12.91 11.42
N VAL A 98 6.15 13.60 12.42
CA VAL A 98 4.95 13.13 13.15
C VAL A 98 3.76 13.01 12.18
N ILE A 99 3.51 14.03 11.36
CA ILE A 99 2.40 14.01 10.38
C ILE A 99 2.60 12.90 9.35
N ALA A 100 3.82 12.73 8.81
CA ALA A 100 4.11 11.66 7.86
C ALA A 100 3.94 10.27 8.51
N SER A 101 4.40 10.10 9.74
CA SER A 101 4.24 8.87 10.53
C SER A 101 2.78 8.52 10.80
N GLN A 102 1.96 9.51 11.17
CA GLN A 102 0.52 9.34 11.34
C GLN A 102 -0.15 8.91 10.03
N ARG A 103 0.11 9.63 8.92
CA ARG A 103 -0.44 9.28 7.60
C ARG A 103 -0.06 7.87 7.17
N CYS A 104 1.21 7.49 7.37
CA CYS A 104 1.68 6.14 7.06
C CYS A 104 0.90 5.07 7.85
N LEU A 105 0.72 5.25 9.16
CA LEU A 105 -0.01 4.29 9.99
C LEU A 105 -1.52 4.27 9.68
N VAL A 106 -2.13 5.42 9.40
CA VAL A 106 -3.55 5.50 9.00
C VAL A 106 -3.76 4.71 7.72
N LYS A 107 -2.89 4.92 6.73
CA LYS A 107 -2.95 4.20 5.46
C LYS A 107 -2.74 2.70 5.65
N ALA A 108 -1.73 2.30 6.42
CA ALA A 108 -1.46 0.90 6.71
C ALA A 108 -2.65 0.21 7.41
N TYR A 109 -3.25 0.87 8.42
CA TYR A 109 -4.43 0.35 9.11
C TYR A 109 -5.63 0.24 8.19
N ARG A 110 -5.96 1.30 7.45
CA ARG A 110 -7.09 1.31 6.51
C ARG A 110 -6.93 0.19 5.48
N GLN A 111 -5.73 0.04 4.92
CA GLN A 111 -5.41 -1.02 3.97
C GLN A 111 -5.66 -2.41 4.57
N ALA A 112 -5.21 -2.65 5.80
CA ALA A 112 -5.44 -3.92 6.49
C ALA A 112 -6.94 -4.17 6.74
N CYS A 113 -7.66 -3.17 7.25
CA CYS A 113 -9.09 -3.24 7.51
C CYS A 113 -9.91 -3.54 6.23
N VAL A 114 -9.65 -2.79 5.15
CA VAL A 114 -10.29 -3.00 3.84
C VAL A 114 -9.99 -4.40 3.31
N SER A 115 -8.74 -4.88 3.43
CA SER A 115 -8.38 -6.22 2.98
C SER A 115 -9.12 -7.33 3.73
N LEU A 116 -9.46 -7.12 5.00
CA LEU A 116 -10.22 -8.07 5.80
C LEU A 116 -11.70 -8.05 5.50
N GLN A 117 -12.29 -6.87 5.28
CA GLN A 117 -13.68 -6.77 4.81
C GLN A 117 -13.83 -7.44 3.44
N LEU A 118 -12.84 -7.26 2.57
CA LEU A 118 -12.80 -7.93 1.28
C LEU A 118 -12.67 -9.45 1.42
N GLU A 119 -11.91 -9.95 2.39
CA GLU A 119 -11.87 -11.39 2.68
C GLU A 119 -13.22 -11.92 3.17
N GLU A 120 -13.90 -11.17 4.03
CA GLU A 120 -15.21 -11.55 4.56
C GLU A 120 -16.27 -11.64 3.46
N LEU A 121 -16.23 -10.73 2.49
CA LEU A 121 -17.22 -10.62 1.42
C LEU A 121 -16.87 -11.49 0.20
N CYS A 122 -15.60 -11.51 -0.20
CA CYS A 122 -15.14 -12.10 -1.46
C CYS A 122 -14.21 -13.30 -1.27
N GLY A 123 -13.83 -13.64 -0.03
CA GLY A 123 -12.96 -14.76 0.29
C GLY A 123 -11.47 -14.44 0.27
N ASP A 124 -10.66 -15.40 0.73
CA ASP A 124 -9.21 -15.23 0.93
C ASP A 124 -8.43 -15.06 -0.38
N LEU A 125 -8.89 -15.65 -1.49
CA LEU A 125 -8.29 -15.42 -2.80
C LEU A 125 -8.40 -13.94 -3.19
N ALA A 126 -9.59 -13.35 -3.10
CA ALA A 126 -9.83 -11.95 -3.39
C ALA A 126 -8.94 -11.02 -2.54
N ARG A 127 -8.84 -11.28 -1.24
CA ARG A 127 -7.94 -10.54 -0.35
C ARG A 127 -6.48 -10.65 -0.77
N LYS A 128 -5.99 -11.85 -1.07
CA LYS A 128 -4.59 -12.07 -1.47
C LYS A 128 -4.27 -11.36 -2.79
N THR A 129 -5.17 -11.46 -3.76
CA THR A 129 -5.03 -10.78 -5.06
C THR A 129 -5.05 -9.27 -4.89
N TYR A 130 -5.95 -8.71 -4.08
CA TYR A 130 -5.95 -7.30 -3.73
C TYR A 130 -4.63 -6.83 -3.10
N LEU A 131 -4.13 -7.54 -2.09
CA LEU A 131 -2.86 -7.19 -1.43
C LEU A 131 -1.66 -7.34 -2.37
N PHE A 132 -1.69 -8.31 -3.29
CA PHE A 132 -0.70 -8.44 -4.35
C PHE A 132 -0.72 -7.22 -5.29
N ILE A 133 -1.91 -6.79 -5.72
CA ILE A 133 -2.10 -5.60 -6.56
C ILE A 133 -1.56 -4.35 -5.84
N VAL A 134 -2.00 -4.09 -4.62
CA VAL A 134 -1.57 -2.90 -3.86
C VAL A 134 -0.07 -2.96 -3.56
N GLY A 135 0.49 -4.13 -3.24
CA GLY A 135 1.92 -4.31 -3.05
C GLY A 135 2.74 -3.97 -4.29
N ARG A 136 2.27 -4.33 -5.49
CA ARG A 136 2.93 -3.92 -6.75
C ARG A 136 2.77 -2.44 -7.06
N MET A 137 1.68 -1.83 -6.59
CA MET A 137 1.45 -0.40 -6.69
C MET A 137 2.10 0.41 -5.56
N LYS A 138 2.79 -0.22 -4.60
CA LYS A 138 3.47 0.46 -3.49
C LYS A 138 4.36 1.62 -3.92
N PRO A 139 5.15 1.57 -5.02
CA PRO A 139 5.91 2.74 -5.45
C PRO A 139 5.02 3.97 -5.69
N TRP A 140 3.79 3.76 -6.15
CA TRP A 140 2.80 4.80 -6.44
C TRP A 140 2.02 5.22 -5.20
N LEU A 141 1.62 4.25 -4.38
CA LEU A 141 0.69 4.46 -3.26
C LEU A 141 1.42 4.73 -1.94
N GLY A 142 2.67 4.29 -1.76
CA GLY A 142 3.40 4.28 -0.49
C GLY A 142 4.20 5.54 -0.18
N GLN A 143 4.05 6.64 -0.93
CA GLN A 143 4.89 7.83 -0.73
C GLN A 143 4.87 8.37 0.70
N GLU A 144 3.72 8.28 1.35
CA GLU A 144 3.50 8.73 2.73
C GLU A 144 4.23 7.87 3.77
N CYS A 145 4.71 6.68 3.38
CA CYS A 145 5.48 5.76 4.21
C CYS A 145 6.99 5.78 3.91
N PHE A 146 7.50 6.72 3.10
CA PHE A 146 8.94 6.96 2.94
C PHE A 146 9.52 7.74 4.14
N ILE A 147 9.24 7.25 5.34
CA ILE A 147 9.77 7.78 6.60
C ILE A 147 10.91 6.88 7.09
N GLU A 148 11.83 7.46 7.84
CA GLU A 148 12.85 6.66 8.52
C GLU A 148 12.19 5.67 9.49
N ASN A 149 12.68 4.44 9.53
CA ASN A 149 12.20 3.41 10.46
C ASN A 149 10.70 3.03 10.34
N ALA A 150 10.09 3.22 9.16
CA ALA A 150 8.68 2.88 8.90
C ALA A 150 8.29 1.45 9.36
N SER A 151 9.16 0.46 9.13
CA SER A 151 8.93 -0.93 9.56
C SER A 151 8.86 -1.09 11.09
N ILE A 152 9.71 -0.37 11.82
CA ILE A 152 9.70 -0.38 13.30
C ILE A 152 8.40 0.27 13.80
N LEU A 153 8.02 1.40 13.22
CA LEU A 153 6.78 2.10 13.56
C LEU A 153 5.55 1.20 13.34
N LYS A 154 5.44 0.57 12.16
CA LYS A 154 4.35 -0.36 11.82
C LYS A 154 4.30 -1.57 12.77
N ASN A 155 5.45 -2.14 13.14
CA ASN A 155 5.49 -3.24 14.11
C ASN A 155 5.07 -2.80 15.51
N ARG A 156 5.52 -1.63 15.99
CA ARG A 156 5.11 -1.07 17.29
C ARG A 156 3.60 -0.83 17.32
N PHE A 157 3.07 -0.22 16.27
CA PHE A 157 1.63 0.01 16.14
C PHE A 157 0.84 -1.29 16.07
N GLY A 158 1.29 -2.27 15.27
CA GLY A 158 0.66 -3.59 15.19
C GLY A 158 0.61 -4.33 16.54
N ASN A 159 1.64 -4.18 17.37
CA ASN A 159 1.64 -4.71 18.74
C ASN A 159 0.70 -3.93 19.67
N TYR A 160 0.63 -2.61 19.53
CA TYR A 160 -0.29 -1.75 20.31
C TYR A 160 -1.77 -2.12 20.09
N LEU A 161 -2.14 -2.52 18.86
CA LEU A 161 -3.52 -2.89 18.55
C LEU A 161 -4.05 -4.10 19.34
N GLY A 162 -3.17 -4.92 19.94
CA GLY A 162 -3.59 -6.05 20.78
C GLY A 162 -4.39 -7.12 20.02
N LEU A 163 -4.16 -7.26 18.72
CA LEU A 163 -4.88 -8.21 17.86
C LEU A 163 -4.48 -9.66 18.17
N GLU A 164 -5.44 -10.59 18.05
CA GLU A 164 -5.16 -12.02 18.09
C GLU A 164 -4.23 -12.45 16.94
N GLU A 165 -3.40 -13.46 17.17
CA GLU A 165 -2.31 -13.84 16.24
C GLU A 165 -2.75 -14.08 14.78
N PRO A 166 -3.88 -14.76 14.47
CA PRO A 166 -4.34 -14.89 13.09
C PRO A 166 -4.60 -13.54 12.43
N THR A 167 -5.33 -12.65 13.11
CA THR A 167 -5.67 -11.31 12.61
C THR A 167 -4.44 -10.41 12.54
N LYS A 168 -3.58 -10.47 13.55
CA LYS A 168 -2.31 -9.74 13.61
C LYS A 168 -1.41 -10.06 12.42
N ASN A 169 -1.31 -11.33 12.03
CA ASN A 169 -0.52 -11.74 10.86
C ASN A 169 -1.09 -11.15 9.56
N LYS A 170 -2.43 -11.08 9.43
CA LYS A 170 -3.07 -10.44 8.27
C LYS A 170 -2.80 -8.94 8.23
N TYR A 171 -2.88 -8.26 9.37
CA TYR A 171 -2.53 -6.84 9.48
C TYR A 171 -1.06 -6.58 9.12
N ARG A 172 -0.12 -7.39 9.66
CA ARG A 172 1.31 -7.26 9.34
C ARG A 172 1.58 -7.41 7.85
N TYR A 173 0.99 -8.44 7.23
CA TYR A 173 1.13 -8.65 5.80
C TYR A 173 0.60 -7.45 4.99
N ALA A 174 -0.57 -6.91 5.36
CA ALA A 174 -1.11 -5.72 4.72
C ALA A 174 -0.23 -4.46 4.95
N PHE A 175 0.34 -4.30 6.14
CA PHE A 175 1.21 -3.17 6.47
C PHE A 175 2.46 -3.13 5.60
N ASP A 176 2.96 -4.28 5.17
CA ASP A 176 4.14 -4.37 4.30
C ASP A 176 3.83 -3.98 2.84
N THR A 177 2.56 -4.04 2.44
CA THR A 177 2.10 -3.60 1.10
C THR A 177 2.01 -2.09 0.94
N VAL A 178 2.13 -1.34 2.04
CA VAL A 178 2.09 0.14 2.08
C VAL A 178 3.47 0.73 2.29
#